data_AF-W4VK32-F1
#
_entry.id   AF-W4VK32-F1
#
_cell.length_a   1.000
_cell.length_b   1.000
_cell.length_c   1.000
_cell.angle_alpha   90.00
_cell.angle_beta   90.00
_cell.angle_gamma   90.00
#
_symmetry.space_group_name_H-M   'P 1'
#
loop_
_entity.id
_entity.type
_entity.pdbx_description
1 polymer ?
#
loop_
_entity_poly.entity_id
_entity_poly.type
_entity_poly.pdbx_seq_one_letter_code
_entity_poly.pdbx_strand_id
1 'polypeptide(L)'
;MAALGKFRLFAETMTKYILAFEEVDEPYGMSQVDRLRLLYQEQVLSRSINELFQMIRMSGNKATHEALYGTVEEAKIIHRTAYQLATWYMEVYGDWNFEVPPPIKTQKILN
;
A
#
# COMPACT_ATOMS: atom_id res chain seq x y z
N MET A 1 -17.90 -0.24 2.77
CA MET A 1 -17.37 -0.98 1.59
C MET A 1 -16.31 -0.22 0.79
N ALA A 2 -16.60 0.93 0.15
CA ALA A 2 -15.62 1.63 -0.72
C ALA A 2 -14.26 1.97 -0.08
N ALA A 3 -14.22 2.27 1.21
CA ALA A 3 -12.96 2.60 1.91
C ALA A 3 -12.00 1.40 2.04
N LEU A 4 -12.50 0.20 2.33
CA LEU A 4 -11.67 -1.00 2.49
C LEU A 4 -11.03 -1.44 1.17
N GLY A 5 -11.75 -1.32 0.06
CA GLY A 5 -11.19 -1.55 -1.28
C GLY A 5 -10.06 -0.56 -1.61
N LYS A 6 -10.17 0.70 -1.21
CA LYS A 6 -9.09 1.70 -1.38
C LYS A 6 -7.84 1.35 -0.58
N PHE A 7 -7.97 0.85 0.64
CA PHE A 7 -6.80 0.40 1.42
C PHE A 7 -6.13 -0.82 0.78
N ARG A 8 -6.90 -1.74 0.18
CA ARG A 8 -6.32 -2.84 -0.60
C ARG A 8 -5.50 -2.33 -1.77
N LEU A 9 -6.06 -1.41 -2.56
CA LEU A 9 -5.34 -0.81 -3.69
C LEU A 9 -4.09 -0.07 -3.25
N PHE A 10 -4.16 0.66 -2.13
CA PHE A 10 -3.02 1.32 -1.51
C PHE A 10 -1.90 0.32 -1.18
N ALA A 11 -2.23 -0.77 -0.49
CA ALA A 11 -1.29 -1.83 -0.15
C ALA A 11 -0.72 -2.52 -1.40
N GLU A 12 -1.55 -2.85 -2.39
CA GLU A 12 -1.12 -3.43 -3.68
C GLU A 12 -0.13 -2.53 -4.41
N THR A 13 -0.40 -1.22 -4.42
CA THR A 13 0.44 -0.23 -5.08
C THR A 13 1.78 -0.11 -4.36
N MET A 14 1.77 -0.01 -3.03
CA MET A 14 2.99 0.04 -2.22
C MET A 14 3.86 -1.20 -2.42
N THR A 15 3.28 -2.40 -2.47
CA THR A 15 4.04 -3.64 -2.74
C THR A 15 4.79 -3.59 -4.07
N LYS A 16 4.18 -3.01 -5.13
CA LYS A 16 4.84 -2.84 -6.43
C LYS A 16 5.99 -1.83 -6.38
N TYR A 17 5.82 -0.74 -5.63
CA TYR A 17 6.91 0.21 -5.40
C TYR A 17 8.08 -0.42 -4.67
N ILE A 18 7.81 -1.26 -3.66
CA ILE A 18 8.86 -1.99 -2.94
C ILE A 18 9.63 -2.93 -3.88
N LEU A 19 8.92 -3.73 -4.69
CA LEU A 19 9.57 -4.61 -5.67
C LEU A 19 10.48 -3.83 -6.62
N ALA A 20 9.99 -2.70 -7.15
CA ALA A 20 10.76 -1.87 -8.06
C ALA A 20 11.97 -1.21 -7.37
N PHE A 21 11.82 -0.77 -6.13
CA PHE A 21 12.89 -0.13 -5.37
C PHE A 21 14.00 -1.11 -4.98
N GLU A 22 13.62 -2.32 -4.58
CA GLU A 22 14.53 -3.40 -4.18
C GLU A 22 15.10 -4.18 -5.38
N GLU A 23 14.79 -3.74 -6.61
CA GLU A 23 15.21 -4.40 -7.86
C GLU A 23 14.83 -5.90 -7.91
N VAL A 24 13.70 -6.26 -7.30
CA VAL A 24 13.20 -7.63 -7.27
C VAL A 24 12.37 -7.88 -8.53
N ASP A 25 12.78 -8.87 -9.31
CA ASP A 25 12.08 -9.26 -10.54
C ASP A 25 10.62 -9.63 -10.28
N GLU A 26 9.71 -8.97 -11.01
CA GLU A 26 8.27 -9.22 -10.97
C GLU A 26 7.79 -9.83 -12.29
N PRO A 27 7.71 -11.18 -12.40
CA PRO A 27 7.14 -11.83 -13.56
C PRO A 27 5.71 -11.36 -13.88
N TYR A 28 5.40 -11.28 -15.18
CA TYR A 28 4.07 -10.89 -15.64
C TYR A 28 2.98 -11.79 -15.04
N GLY A 29 1.91 -11.17 -14.55
CA GLY A 29 0.74 -11.89 -14.04
C GLY A 29 0.79 -12.27 -12.56
N MET A 30 1.82 -11.87 -11.80
CA MET A 30 1.84 -12.11 -10.35
C MET A 30 0.61 -11.50 -9.65
N SER A 31 -0.02 -12.28 -8.77
CA SER A 31 -1.07 -11.79 -7.89
C SER A 31 -0.48 -10.96 -6.74
N GLN A 32 -1.32 -10.25 -5.97
CA GLN A 32 -0.83 -9.56 -4.77
C GLN A 32 -0.24 -10.54 -3.75
N VAL A 33 -0.82 -11.74 -3.62
CA VAL A 33 -0.34 -12.77 -2.69
C VAL A 33 1.05 -13.25 -3.11
N ASP A 34 1.29 -13.43 -4.41
CA ASP A 34 2.58 -13.87 -4.93
C ASP A 34 3.67 -12.83 -4.64
N ARG A 35 3.38 -11.54 -4.85
CA ARG A 35 4.31 -10.45 -4.52
C ARG A 35 4.68 -10.42 -3.04
N LEU A 36 3.69 -10.52 -2.14
CA LEU A 36 3.94 -10.55 -0.69
C LEU A 36 4.76 -11.77 -0.27
N ARG A 37 4.49 -12.92 -0.89
CA ARG A 37 5.26 -14.14 -0.64
C ARG A 37 6.71 -13.97 -1.09
N LEU A 38 6.93 -13.45 -2.29
CA LEU A 38 8.27 -13.19 -2.84
C LEU A 38 9.06 -12.25 -1.92
N LEU A 39 8.51 -11.08 -1.60
CA LEU A 39 9.19 -10.11 -0.72
C LEU A 39 9.47 -10.65 0.69
N TYR A 40 8.61 -11.53 1.21
CA TYR A 40 8.85 -12.20 2.49
C TYR A 40 9.98 -13.24 2.40
N GLN A 41 10.04 -14.00 1.29
CA GLN A 41 11.08 -15.00 1.04
C GLN A 41 12.46 -14.36 0.83
N GLU A 42 12.51 -13.24 0.10
CA GLU A 42 13.71 -12.41 -0.09
C GLU A 42 14.10 -11.60 1.17
N GLN A 43 13.38 -11.79 2.28
CA GLN A 43 13.61 -11.11 3.57
C GLN A 43 13.48 -9.57 3.54
N VAL A 44 12.95 -9.00 2.44
CA VAL A 44 12.59 -7.58 2.33
C VAL A 44 11.50 -7.23 3.35
N LEU A 45 10.47 -8.07 3.46
CA LEU A 45 9.43 -7.90 4.47
C LEU A 45 9.75 -8.73 5.70
N SER A 46 9.85 -8.06 6.85
CA SER A 46 9.79 -8.74 8.13
C SER A 46 8.40 -9.36 8.36
N ARG A 47 8.30 -10.31 9.30
CA ARG A 47 7.03 -10.96 9.63
C ARG A 47 5.93 -9.96 9.98
N SER A 48 6.23 -8.99 10.84
CA SER A 48 5.25 -8.01 11.30
C SER A 48 4.72 -7.15 10.16
N ILE A 49 5.59 -6.71 9.24
CA ILE A 49 5.16 -5.89 8.10
C ILE A 49 4.34 -6.73 7.10
N ASN A 50 4.76 -7.97 6.83
CA ASN A 50 3.98 -8.87 5.98
C ASN A 50 2.58 -9.11 6.57
N GLU A 51 2.44 -9.27 7.89
CA GLU A 51 1.15 -9.42 8.57
C GLU A 51 0.24 -8.19 8.37
N LEU A 52 0.77 -6.96 8.38
CA LEU A 52 0.01 -5.74 8.08
C LEU A 52 -0.54 -5.77 6.64
N PHE A 53 0.30 -6.11 5.66
CA PHE A 53 -0.13 -6.25 4.27
C PHE A 53 -1.24 -7.31 4.11
N GLN A 54 -1.07 -8.48 4.74
CA GLN A 54 -2.07 -9.55 4.68
C GLN A 54 -3.41 -9.13 5.32
N MET A 55 -3.38 -8.42 6.45
CA MET A 55 -4.57 -7.92 7.13
C MET A 55 -5.38 -6.97 6.24
N ILE A 56 -4.70 -6.03 5.57
CA ILE A 56 -5.34 -5.09 4.64
C ILE A 56 -5.92 -5.84 3.43
N ARG A 57 -5.15 -6.75 2.83
CA ARG A 57 -5.58 -7.56 1.69
C ARG A 57 -6.83 -8.37 1.99
N MET A 58 -6.83 -9.13 3.09
CA MET A 58 -7.93 -9.99 3.46
C MET A 58 -9.21 -9.19 3.73
N SER A 59 -9.08 -8.05 4.41
CA SER A 59 -10.22 -7.19 4.73
C SER A 59 -10.81 -6.51 3.50
N GLY A 60 -9.96 -6.04 2.57
CA GLY A 60 -10.41 -5.47 1.30
C GLY A 60 -11.09 -6.49 0.39
N ASN A 61 -10.58 -7.72 0.35
CA ASN A 61 -11.20 -8.81 -0.41
C ASN A 61 -12.59 -9.14 0.14
N LYS A 62 -12.73 -9.32 1.46
CA LYS A 62 -14.04 -9.58 2.09
C LYS A 62 -15.04 -8.47 1.81
N ALA A 63 -14.63 -7.20 1.92
CA ALA A 63 -15.47 -6.05 1.64
C ALA A 63 -15.95 -5.93 0.18
N THR A 64 -15.29 -6.64 -0.75
CA THR A 64 -15.66 -6.67 -2.16
C THR A 64 -16.67 -7.78 -2.46
N HIS A 65 -16.61 -8.89 -1.72
CA HIS A 65 -17.44 -10.07 -1.96
C HIS A 65 -18.69 -10.14 -1.07
N GLU A 66 -18.71 -9.43 0.05
CA GLU A 66 -19.81 -9.46 1.01
C GLU A 66 -20.48 -8.07 1.10
N ALA A 67 -21.69 -7.94 0.54
CA ALA A 67 -22.43 -6.67 0.46
C ALA A 67 -22.80 -6.05 1.82
N LEU A 68 -22.69 -6.81 2.92
CA LEU A 68 -22.96 -6.35 4.29
C LEU A 68 -21.67 -6.24 5.14
N TYR A 69 -20.49 -6.43 4.54
CA TYR A 69 -19.19 -6.42 5.23
C TYR A 69 -18.53 -5.04 5.22
N GLY A 70 -17.74 -4.74 6.25
CA GLY A 70 -17.06 -3.46 6.40
C GLY A 70 -17.83 -2.48 7.28
N THR A 71 -18.00 -2.88 8.54
CA THR A 71 -18.46 -2.00 9.62
C THR A 71 -17.53 -0.80 9.80
N VAL A 72 -18.01 0.23 10.49
CA VAL A 72 -17.19 1.41 10.82
C VAL A 72 -15.95 1.01 11.64
N GLU A 73 -16.11 0.05 12.55
CA GLU A 73 -15.06 -0.47 13.43
C GLU A 73 -13.97 -1.19 12.64
N GLU A 74 -14.34 -2.04 11.69
CA GLU A 74 -13.39 -2.67 10.77
C GLU A 74 -12.65 -1.63 9.91
N ALA A 75 -13.37 -0.62 9.41
CA ALA A 75 -12.75 0.46 8.65
C ALA A 75 -11.72 1.25 9.48
N LYS A 76 -12.01 1.50 10.76
CA LYS A 76 -11.08 2.14 11.71
C LYS A 76 -9.85 1.27 11.97
N ILE A 77 -10.03 -0.05 12.11
CA ILE A 77 -8.91 -0.99 12.30
C ILE A 77 -8.00 -0.93 11.08
N ILE A 78 -8.56 -1.10 9.88
CA ILE A 78 -7.77 -1.12 8.64
C ILE A 78 -7.13 0.23 8.33
N HIS A 79 -7.79 1.34 8.66
CA HIS A 79 -7.17 2.66 8.58
C HIS A 79 -5.92 2.76 9.47
N ARG A 80 -5.99 2.27 10.72
CA ARG A 80 -4.81 2.26 11.63
C ARG A 80 -3.71 1.33 11.10
N THR A 81 -4.06 0.15 10.59
CA THR A 81 -3.10 -0.78 9.98
C THR A 81 -2.41 -0.14 8.77
N ALA A 82 -3.18 0.54 7.90
CA ALA A 82 -2.63 1.25 6.73
C ALA A 82 -1.73 2.41 7.14
N TYR A 83 -2.08 3.14 8.20
CA TYR A 83 -1.22 4.19 8.76
C TYR A 83 0.10 3.62 9.27
N GLN A 84 0.08 2.52 10.06
CA GLN A 84 1.30 1.85 10.52
C GLN A 84 2.19 1.40 9.36
N LEU A 85 1.57 0.82 8.33
CA LEU A 85 2.28 0.39 7.14
C LEU A 85 2.91 1.56 6.37
N ALA A 86 2.18 2.68 6.26
CA ALA A 86 2.70 3.90 5.64
C ALA A 86 3.86 4.53 6.42
N THR A 87 3.79 4.54 7.76
CA THR A 87 4.88 4.99 8.62
C THR A 87 6.13 4.16 8.38
N TRP A 88 6.02 2.84 8.44
CA TRP A 88 7.15 1.95 8.16
C TRP A 88 7.72 2.19 6.76
N TYR A 89 6.87 2.35 5.74
CA TYR A 89 7.33 2.61 4.38
C TYR A 89 8.15 3.90 4.29
N MET A 90 7.70 4.97 4.95
CA MET A 90 8.46 6.23 5.00
C MET A 90 9.76 6.11 5.81
N GLU A 91 9.79 5.29 6.85
CA GLU A 91 11.00 5.05 7.63
C GLU A 91 12.09 4.34 6.81
N VAL A 92 11.70 3.39 5.95
CA VAL A 92 12.62 2.57 5.15
C VAL A 92 12.95 3.20 3.80
N TYR A 93 11.95 3.74 3.10
CA TYR A 93 12.05 4.19 1.71
C TYR A 93 11.87 5.71 1.54
N GLY A 94 11.53 6.43 2.62
CA GLY A 94 11.32 7.87 2.56
C GLY A 94 12.61 8.66 2.37
N ASP A 95 12.56 9.68 1.52
CA ASP A 95 13.63 10.67 1.44
C ASP A 95 13.48 11.68 2.58
N TRP A 96 14.33 11.55 3.60
CA TRP A 96 14.36 12.46 4.75
C TRP A 96 14.82 13.88 4.38
N ASN A 97 15.44 14.05 3.20
CA ASN A 97 15.87 15.34 2.68
C ASN A 97 14.87 15.91 1.65
N PHE A 98 13.66 15.37 1.57
CA PHE A 98 12.65 15.86 0.64
C PHE A 98 12.36 17.35 0.86
N GLU A 99 12.78 18.18 -0.10
CA GLU A 99 12.40 19.58 -0.17
C GLU A 99 11.15 19.74 -1.03
N VAL A 100 10.12 20.38 -0.47
CA VAL A 100 8.89 20.67 -1.20
C VAL A 100 9.23 21.58 -2.39
N PRO A 101 9.02 21.13 -3.65
CA PRO A 101 9.23 22.00 -4.79
C PRO A 101 8.28 23.20 -4.71
N PRO A 102 8.72 24.41 -5.09
CA PRO A 102 7.85 25.58 -5.08
C PRO A 102 6.64 25.33 -5.99
N PRO A 103 5.44 25.80 -5.62
CA PRO A 103 4.23 25.56 -6.39
C PRO A 103 4.41 26.04 -7.83
N ILE A 104 4.10 25.15 -8.79
CA ILE A 104 4.15 25.48 -10.21
C ILE A 104 3.10 26.58 -10.45
N LYS A 105 3.57 27.81 -10.69
CA LYS A 105 2.71 28.88 -11.16
C LYS A 105 2.32 28.55 -12.59
N THR A 106 1.07 28.12 -12.79
CA THR A 106 0.47 28.06 -14.13
C THR A 106 0.50 29.45 -14.73
N GLN A 107 1.31 29.65 -15.77
CA GLN A 107 1.22 30.84 -16.60
C GLN A 107 -0.17 30.82 -17.25
N LYS A 108 -1.02 31.78 -16.87
CA LYS A 108 -2.24 32.04 -17.65
C LYS A 108 -1.79 32.36 -19.07
N ILE A 109 -2.15 31.49 -20.00
CA ILE A 109 -2.11 31.81 -21.42
C ILE A 109 -3.09 32.98 -21.57
N LEU A 110 -2.55 34.19 -21.73
CA LEU A 110 -3.34 35.37 -22.09
C LEU A 110 -3.67 35.22 -23.58
N ASN A 111 -4.96 35.00 -23.88
CA ASN A 111 -5.51 35.12 -25.23
C ASN A 111 -5.76 36.59 -25.55
#